data_AF-A0A9D4JPY7-F1
#
_entry.id   AF-A0A9D4JPY7-F1
#
_cell.length_a   1.000
_cell.length_b   1.000
_cell.length_c   1.000
_cell.angle_alpha   90.00
_cell.angle_beta   90.00
_cell.angle_gamma   90.00
#
_symmetry.space_group_name_H-M   'P 1'
#
loop_
_entity.id
_entity.type
_entity.pdbx_description
1 polymer ?
#
loop_
_entity_poly.entity_id
_entity_poly.type
_entity_poly.pdbx_seq_one_letter_code
_entity_poly.pdbx_strand_id
1 'polypeptide(L)'
;MSSFSVVTTKRMDDFEWSRKVNRVITKRWTEIKTTLVMKDFVDYLIQKGVLTLDYWMGLKAKPVTESERMEDFLHQVSKFTQQKYNYFLEALLTINRHELVQNLIINQKVKPKKVEPDDKLRPMPKESNATQKSKMPKSVEPRLSKSADGPTMAPADTFITTLSETKGQSDIDQLSEWKSTSLDTTDGTGVTSVDKIRQVAKEKQAQITERLYQGIATKEDININKDPDKKAKKTVEFKDTSEKDVDETNPRPGTSKSREDLLEEREKQLRSKESELKQKEKVLNEREMTLMEKEQQLLTRENSLAHMEISRPTTATLTFTQTSELMDIREQLKALKKAREQEIESEHTTYCNTPKDEYVTVMDFKIVQQEIAELKQDITEDREAKQVIQQKVEDMKQEINTLQRTIEKLNNEKTVRNAEIDREISVLKVKLTKAETDRDESIGKLRMELKSKEEESMKVKASLEQFQKHSSSLEKRVVVLETDKLKYEAELQQYEKEVSNLRQNLEVKEQDLNDLKNVLEETESEKEDLIEMLNKLKHEIDDLKSDKKRLETEKKTLLARCVKPQWSGAGGSRRPSIR
;
A
#
# COMPACT_ATOMS: atom_id res chain seq x y z
N MET A 1 -21.08 -23.85 -6.70
CA MET A 1 -21.74 -22.59 -7.09
C MET A 1 -23.11 -22.58 -6.44
N SER A 2 -23.29 -21.79 -5.37
CA SER A 2 -24.54 -21.74 -4.61
C SER A 2 -25.44 -20.67 -5.21
N SER A 3 -26.63 -21.06 -5.65
CA SER A 3 -27.63 -20.23 -6.30
C SER A 3 -28.35 -19.35 -5.26
N PHE A 4 -28.11 -18.05 -5.31
CA PHE A 4 -28.91 -17.06 -4.57
C PHE A 4 -30.31 -16.98 -5.19
N SER A 5 -31.32 -17.30 -4.41
CA SER A 5 -32.72 -17.14 -4.76
C SER A 5 -33.07 -15.65 -4.84
N VAL A 6 -33.55 -15.22 -6.01
CA VAL A 6 -33.99 -13.84 -6.26
C VAL A 6 -35.29 -13.60 -5.50
N VAL A 7 -35.17 -13.05 -4.30
CA VAL A 7 -36.30 -12.45 -3.57
C VAL A 7 -36.68 -11.18 -4.31
N THR A 8 -37.85 -11.16 -4.95
CA THR A 8 -38.44 -9.95 -5.55
C THR A 8 -38.83 -8.97 -4.45
N THR A 9 -37.88 -8.14 -4.04
CA THR A 9 -38.13 -6.99 -3.16
C THR A 9 -38.92 -5.95 -3.93
N LYS A 10 -40.06 -5.54 -3.36
CA LYS A 10 -40.90 -4.43 -3.83
C LYS A 10 -39.98 -3.22 -4.05
N ARG A 11 -39.76 -2.80 -5.31
CA ARG A 11 -38.91 -1.64 -5.64
C ARG A 11 -39.40 -0.45 -4.81
N MET A 12 -38.54 -0.01 -3.90
CA MET A 12 -38.79 1.19 -3.12
C MET A 12 -38.64 2.37 -4.06
N ASP A 13 -39.56 3.33 -4.02
CA ASP A 13 -39.49 4.52 -4.86
C ASP A 13 -38.17 5.26 -4.61
N ASP A 14 -37.52 5.74 -5.67
CA ASP A 14 -36.22 6.41 -5.62
C ASP A 14 -36.28 7.63 -4.68
N PHE A 15 -37.45 8.25 -4.56
CA PHE A 15 -37.72 9.33 -3.62
C PHE A 15 -37.67 8.89 -2.15
N GLU A 16 -38.29 7.75 -1.81
CA GLU A 16 -38.21 7.20 -0.46
C GLU A 16 -36.80 6.73 -0.12
N TRP A 17 -36.08 6.17 -1.10
CA TRP A 17 -34.69 5.78 -0.96
C TRP A 17 -33.81 6.97 -0.63
N SER A 18 -33.84 8.02 -1.45
CA SER A 18 -33.07 9.25 -1.22
C SER A 18 -33.38 9.87 0.16
N ARG A 19 -34.66 9.88 0.59
CA ARG A 19 -35.03 10.34 1.94
C ARG A 19 -34.44 9.51 3.07
N LYS A 20 -34.25 8.19 2.89
CA LYS A 20 -33.62 7.33 3.90
C LYS A 20 -32.11 7.52 3.92
N VAL A 21 -31.49 7.58 2.73
CA VAL A 21 -30.05 7.87 2.59
C VAL A 21 -29.72 9.20 3.24
N ASN A 22 -30.47 10.25 2.92
CA ASN A 22 -30.25 11.58 3.48
C ASN A 22 -30.35 11.55 5.01
N ARG A 23 -31.39 10.92 5.58
CA ARG A 23 -31.52 10.80 7.05
C ARG A 23 -30.33 10.11 7.72
N VAL A 24 -29.79 9.05 7.11
CA VAL A 24 -28.65 8.32 7.66
C VAL A 24 -27.36 9.15 7.55
N ILE A 25 -27.13 9.77 6.38
CA ILE A 25 -25.97 10.63 6.14
C ILE A 25 -26.00 11.86 7.06
N THR A 26 -27.13 12.57 7.17
CA THR A 26 -27.25 13.77 8.04
C THR A 26 -27.03 13.42 9.51
N LYS A 27 -27.51 12.27 9.99
CA LYS A 27 -27.29 11.83 11.38
C LYS A 27 -25.81 11.60 11.71
N ARG A 28 -25.01 11.25 10.71
CA ARG A 28 -23.59 10.92 10.84
C ARG A 28 -22.67 11.93 10.16
N TRP A 29 -23.20 13.10 9.81
CA TRP A 29 -22.53 14.10 8.96
C TRP A 29 -21.14 14.47 9.45
N THR A 30 -21.03 14.80 10.74
CA THR A 30 -19.77 15.23 11.37
C THR A 30 -18.74 14.10 11.39
N GLU A 31 -19.17 12.86 11.68
CA GLU A 31 -18.30 11.68 11.71
C GLU A 31 -17.75 11.38 10.32
N ILE A 32 -18.58 11.45 9.28
CA ILE A 32 -18.18 11.22 7.90
C ILE A 32 -17.17 12.29 7.44
N LYS A 33 -17.43 13.57 7.74
CA LYS A 33 -16.55 14.68 7.36
C LYS A 33 -15.16 14.60 7.99
N THR A 34 -15.05 14.17 9.24
CA THR A 34 -13.76 14.15 9.96
C THR A 34 -12.95 12.89 9.69
N THR A 35 -13.59 11.77 9.33
CA THR A 35 -12.91 10.48 9.18
C THR A 35 -12.52 10.13 7.75
N LEU A 36 -13.17 10.77 6.76
CA LEU A 36 -12.96 10.50 5.34
C LEU A 36 -12.18 11.62 4.66
N VAL A 37 -11.23 11.20 3.81
CA VAL A 37 -10.49 12.07 2.89
C VAL A 37 -10.92 11.67 1.48
N MET A 38 -11.40 12.61 0.67
CA MET A 38 -12.06 12.25 -0.59
C MET A 38 -11.13 11.52 -1.56
N LYS A 39 -9.85 11.91 -1.57
CA LYS A 39 -8.83 11.32 -2.45
C LYS A 39 -8.69 9.80 -2.28
N ASP A 40 -9.05 9.25 -1.11
CA ASP A 40 -8.80 7.85 -0.78
C ASP A 40 -9.81 6.90 -1.44
N PHE A 41 -11.01 7.39 -1.82
CA PHE A 41 -12.08 6.54 -2.35
C PHE A 41 -12.72 7.06 -3.65
N VAL A 42 -12.41 8.28 -4.10
CA VAL A 42 -13.00 8.87 -5.31
C VAL A 42 -12.60 8.11 -6.59
N ASP A 43 -11.36 7.64 -6.69
CA ASP A 43 -10.88 6.90 -7.88
C ASP A 43 -11.71 5.63 -8.10
N TYR A 44 -12.09 4.95 -7.02
CA TYR A 44 -12.99 3.79 -7.07
C TYR A 44 -14.38 4.17 -7.60
N LEU A 45 -14.93 5.30 -7.14
CA LEU A 45 -16.24 5.78 -7.60
C LEU A 45 -16.25 6.20 -9.06
N ILE A 46 -15.14 6.77 -9.55
CA ILE A 46 -14.95 7.10 -10.97
C ILE A 46 -14.85 5.81 -11.79
N GLN A 47 -14.04 4.84 -11.34
CA GLN A 47 -13.89 3.54 -12.00
C GLN A 47 -15.23 2.79 -12.13
N LYS A 48 -16.11 2.91 -11.12
CA LYS A 48 -17.46 2.31 -11.13
C LYS A 48 -18.51 3.14 -11.87
N GLY A 49 -18.15 4.29 -12.45
CA GLY A 49 -19.08 5.18 -13.17
C GLY A 49 -20.14 5.82 -12.27
N VAL A 50 -19.91 5.86 -10.96
CA VAL A 50 -20.82 6.49 -9.99
C VAL A 50 -20.63 8.01 -10.01
N LEU A 51 -19.36 8.43 -10.09
CA LEU A 51 -18.93 9.81 -10.15
C LEU A 51 -18.30 10.08 -11.52
N THR A 52 -18.68 11.18 -12.18
CA THR A 52 -18.01 11.58 -13.42
C THR A 52 -16.70 12.30 -13.10
N LEU A 53 -15.69 12.11 -13.96
CA LEU A 53 -14.40 12.78 -13.81
C LEU A 53 -14.55 14.31 -13.80
N ASP A 54 -15.44 14.85 -14.65
CA ASP A 54 -15.71 16.29 -14.72
C ASP A 54 -16.29 16.84 -13.42
N TYR A 55 -17.21 16.12 -12.78
CA TYR A 55 -17.77 16.52 -11.49
C TYR A 55 -16.69 16.54 -10.40
N TRP A 56 -15.82 15.52 -10.37
CA TRP A 56 -14.69 15.48 -9.44
C TRP A 56 -13.71 16.63 -9.66
N MET A 57 -13.34 16.90 -10.92
CA MET A 57 -12.46 18.01 -11.28
C MET A 57 -13.07 19.36 -10.90
N GLY A 58 -14.38 19.54 -11.12
CA GLY A 58 -15.12 20.72 -10.68
C GLY A 58 -15.09 20.90 -9.17
N LEU A 59 -15.30 19.83 -8.40
CA LEU A 59 -15.18 19.83 -6.93
C LEU A 59 -13.76 20.17 -6.46
N LYS A 60 -12.75 19.59 -7.09
CA LYS A 60 -11.33 19.79 -6.75
C LYS A 60 -10.84 21.21 -7.07
N ALA A 61 -11.41 21.85 -8.10
CA ALA A 61 -11.05 23.20 -8.52
C ALA A 61 -11.63 24.30 -7.61
N LYS A 62 -12.68 24.01 -6.82
CA LYS A 62 -13.24 25.00 -5.89
C LYS A 62 -12.22 25.31 -4.77
N PRO A 63 -11.97 26.60 -4.44
CA PRO A 63 -11.05 27.01 -3.39
C PRO A 63 -11.67 26.85 -1.99
N VAL A 64 -12.18 25.66 -1.69
CA VAL A 64 -12.84 25.31 -0.43
C VAL A 64 -12.04 24.25 0.33
N THR A 65 -12.23 24.23 1.65
CA THR A 65 -11.61 23.24 2.54
C THR A 65 -12.07 21.82 2.19
N GLU A 66 -11.30 20.80 2.57
CA GLU A 66 -11.67 19.41 2.27
C GLU A 66 -13.00 19.00 2.94
N SER A 67 -13.31 19.57 4.11
CA SER A 67 -14.58 19.39 4.80
C SER A 67 -15.79 19.94 4.02
N GLU A 68 -15.65 21.12 3.41
CA GLU A 68 -16.68 21.73 2.56
C GLU A 68 -16.82 20.99 1.22
N ARG A 69 -15.72 20.47 0.66
CA ARG A 69 -15.82 19.60 -0.53
C ARG A 69 -16.53 18.29 -0.21
N MET A 70 -16.27 17.72 0.96
CA MET A 70 -16.95 16.51 1.42
C MET A 70 -18.45 16.77 1.61
N GLU A 71 -18.85 17.94 2.11
CA GLU A 71 -20.25 18.39 2.22
C GLU A 71 -20.96 18.39 0.86
N ASP A 72 -20.38 19.06 -0.13
CA ASP A 72 -20.89 19.08 -1.50
C ASP A 72 -21.01 17.68 -2.09
N PHE A 73 -20.01 16.83 -1.85
CA PHE A 73 -20.02 15.43 -2.28
C PHE A 73 -21.13 14.62 -1.58
N LEU A 74 -21.29 14.74 -0.26
CA LEU A 74 -22.32 14.01 0.48
C LEU A 74 -23.74 14.43 0.10
N HIS A 75 -23.95 15.70 -0.25
CA HIS A 75 -25.20 16.15 -0.87
C HIS A 75 -25.49 15.41 -2.18
N GLN A 76 -24.46 15.14 -2.99
CA GLN A 76 -24.63 14.34 -4.20
C GLN A 76 -24.87 12.86 -3.90
N VAL A 77 -24.19 12.28 -2.90
CA VAL A 77 -24.43 10.90 -2.44
C VAL A 77 -25.88 10.73 -1.96
N SER A 78 -26.48 11.74 -1.33
CA SER A 78 -27.88 11.68 -0.89
C SER A 78 -28.88 11.51 -2.05
N LYS A 79 -28.47 11.86 -3.29
CA LYS A 79 -29.25 11.71 -4.53
C LYS A 79 -28.92 10.42 -5.28
N PHE A 80 -28.03 9.57 -4.77
CA PHE A 80 -27.67 8.32 -5.44
C PHE A 80 -28.82 7.32 -5.44
N THR A 81 -28.99 6.63 -6.57
CA THR A 81 -29.82 5.43 -6.65
C THR A 81 -29.25 4.35 -5.72
N GLN A 82 -30.05 3.34 -5.39
CA GLN A 82 -29.61 2.26 -4.50
C GLN A 82 -28.31 1.60 -4.96
N GLN A 83 -28.17 1.35 -6.27
CA GLN A 83 -26.96 0.77 -6.83
C GLN A 83 -25.74 1.69 -6.66
N LYS A 84 -25.87 2.98 -6.96
CA LYS A 84 -24.79 3.96 -6.80
C LYS A 84 -24.39 4.13 -5.33
N TYR A 85 -25.34 4.06 -4.41
CA TYR A 85 -25.08 4.11 -2.98
C TYR A 85 -24.32 2.85 -2.48
N ASN A 86 -24.65 1.67 -2.99
CA ASN A 86 -23.92 0.45 -2.65
C ASN A 86 -22.45 0.53 -3.09
N TYR A 87 -22.16 1.07 -4.27
CA TYR A 87 -20.77 1.32 -4.69
C TYR A 87 -20.06 2.34 -3.80
N PHE A 88 -20.78 3.33 -3.26
CA PHE A 88 -20.23 4.21 -2.23
C PHE A 88 -19.85 3.44 -0.95
N LEU A 89 -20.72 2.55 -0.47
CA LEU A 89 -20.39 1.69 0.68
C LEU A 89 -19.21 0.74 0.38
N GLU A 90 -19.14 0.17 -0.82
CA GLU A 90 -18.00 -0.66 -1.26
C GLU A 90 -16.70 0.16 -1.29
N ALA A 91 -16.73 1.39 -1.80
CA ALA A 91 -15.57 2.29 -1.79
C ALA A 91 -15.07 2.53 -0.35
N LEU A 92 -15.98 2.72 0.60
CA LEU A 92 -15.63 2.85 2.02
C LEU A 92 -15.04 1.56 2.62
N LEU A 93 -15.47 0.39 2.16
CA LEU A 93 -14.86 -0.88 2.55
C LEU A 93 -13.42 -1.01 2.01
N THR A 94 -13.14 -0.53 0.80
CA THR A 94 -11.78 -0.60 0.22
C THR A 94 -10.75 0.21 0.99
N ILE A 95 -11.18 1.28 1.69
CA ILE A 95 -10.33 2.09 2.58
C ILE A 95 -10.40 1.63 4.05
N ASN A 96 -10.85 0.40 4.31
CA ASN A 96 -10.97 -0.21 5.64
C ASN A 96 -11.83 0.58 6.65
N ARG A 97 -12.88 1.28 6.19
CA ARG A 97 -13.81 2.03 7.06
C ARG A 97 -15.06 1.21 7.43
N HIS A 98 -14.85 0.00 7.95
CA HIS A 98 -15.93 -0.97 8.24
C HIS A 98 -16.99 -0.43 9.21
N GLU A 99 -16.59 0.25 10.29
CA GLU A 99 -17.53 0.79 11.29
C GLU A 99 -18.46 1.83 10.70
N LEU A 100 -17.91 2.71 9.84
CA LEU A 100 -18.66 3.75 9.17
C LEU A 100 -19.65 3.14 8.15
N VAL A 101 -19.24 2.09 7.45
CA VAL A 101 -20.14 1.32 6.57
C VAL A 101 -21.29 0.69 7.36
N GLN A 102 -21.02 0.04 8.50
CA GLN A 102 -22.07 -0.52 9.35
C GLN A 102 -23.08 0.55 9.81
N ASN A 103 -22.59 1.75 10.12
CA ASN A 103 -23.43 2.88 10.51
C ASN A 103 -24.23 3.50 9.35
N LEU A 104 -23.79 3.30 8.10
CA LEU A 104 -24.42 3.82 6.90
C LEU A 104 -25.37 2.83 6.21
N ILE A 105 -25.35 1.55 6.58
CA ILE A 105 -26.28 0.56 6.02
C ILE A 105 -27.72 0.96 6.38
N ILE A 106 -28.50 1.29 5.34
CA ILE A 106 -29.93 1.55 5.47
C ILE A 106 -30.59 0.19 5.67
N ASN A 107 -30.85 -0.17 6.93
CA ASN A 107 -31.51 -1.40 7.34
C ASN A 107 -32.65 -1.76 6.38
N GLN A 108 -32.41 -2.75 5.51
CA GLN A 108 -33.49 -3.50 4.90
C GLN A 108 -34.12 -4.27 6.06
N LYS A 109 -35.16 -3.71 6.67
CA LYS A 109 -36.04 -4.49 7.54
C LYS A 109 -36.68 -5.57 6.67
N VAL A 110 -35.99 -6.69 6.49
CA VAL A 110 -36.61 -7.96 6.15
C VAL A 110 -37.52 -8.24 7.33
N LYS A 111 -38.82 -7.99 7.18
CA LYS A 111 -39.80 -8.44 8.17
C LYS A 111 -39.55 -9.95 8.33
N PRO A 112 -39.21 -10.45 9.53
CA PRO A 112 -39.12 -11.89 9.73
C PRO A 112 -40.50 -12.45 9.36
N LYS A 113 -40.53 -13.27 8.31
CA LYS A 113 -41.72 -14.02 7.93
C LYS A 113 -42.01 -14.89 9.15
N LYS A 114 -43.14 -14.64 9.80
CA LYS A 114 -43.63 -15.39 10.97
C LYS A 114 -43.64 -16.86 10.54
N VAL A 115 -42.65 -17.63 10.98
CA VAL A 115 -42.64 -19.08 10.83
C VAL A 115 -43.62 -19.58 11.89
N GLU A 116 -44.74 -20.08 11.41
CA GLU A 116 -45.75 -20.78 12.17
C GLU A 116 -45.11 -22.06 12.76
N PRO A 117 -45.20 -22.31 14.08
CA PRO A 117 -44.59 -23.48 14.69
C PRO A 117 -45.50 -24.69 14.44
N ASP A 118 -45.10 -25.56 13.51
CA ASP A 118 -45.69 -26.89 13.39
C ASP A 118 -45.14 -27.80 14.49
N ASP A 119 -45.88 -27.85 15.59
CA ASP A 119 -45.80 -28.86 16.63
C ASP A 119 -46.24 -30.22 16.07
N LYS A 120 -45.28 -31.10 15.71
CA LYS A 120 -45.46 -32.56 15.85
C LYS A 120 -44.15 -33.25 16.21
N LEU A 121 -44.03 -33.52 17.51
CA LEU A 121 -43.27 -34.59 18.15
C LEU A 121 -43.26 -35.90 17.31
N ARG A 122 -42.08 -36.50 17.12
CA ARG A 122 -41.85 -37.93 17.39
C ARG A 122 -40.37 -38.24 17.64
N PRO A 123 -40.07 -39.30 18.43
CA PRO A 123 -38.83 -39.42 19.18
C PRO A 123 -37.75 -40.24 18.46
N MET A 124 -36.52 -40.00 18.91
CA MET A 124 -35.32 -40.76 18.56
C MET A 124 -35.46 -42.27 18.78
N PRO A 125 -34.57 -43.04 18.12
CA PRO A 125 -33.82 -44.06 18.79
C PRO A 125 -32.33 -43.70 18.88
N LYS A 126 -31.74 -44.12 20.00
CA LYS A 126 -30.33 -44.03 20.36
C LYS A 126 -29.48 -45.03 19.56
N GLU A 127 -28.17 -44.95 19.82
CA GLU A 127 -27.09 -45.92 19.52
C GLU A 127 -26.43 -45.69 18.15
N SER A 128 -25.11 -45.75 17.96
CA SER A 128 -23.99 -46.20 18.80
C SER A 128 -22.68 -45.71 18.16
N ASN A 129 -21.64 -45.57 18.98
CA ASN A 129 -20.24 -45.44 18.56
C ASN A 129 -19.82 -46.60 17.64
N ALA A 130 -19.14 -46.30 16.53
CA ALA A 130 -18.17 -47.21 15.92
C ALA A 130 -17.22 -46.47 14.96
N THR A 131 -15.95 -46.48 15.34
CA THR A 131 -14.74 -46.28 14.52
C THR A 131 -14.72 -47.21 13.30
N GLN A 132 -14.40 -46.70 12.09
CA GLN A 132 -13.62 -47.37 11.03
C GLN A 132 -13.51 -46.46 9.78
N LYS A 133 -12.30 -46.05 9.41
CA LYS A 133 -11.44 -46.62 8.34
C LYS A 133 -11.96 -46.51 6.90
N SER A 134 -11.17 -45.78 6.12
CA SER A 134 -10.85 -45.97 4.69
C SER A 134 -11.95 -45.73 3.65
N LYS A 135 -11.68 -44.84 2.70
CA LYS A 135 -11.28 -45.20 1.33
C LYS A 135 -11.21 -43.96 0.42
N MET A 136 -10.08 -43.81 -0.25
CA MET A 136 -9.97 -43.04 -1.50
C MET A 136 -10.93 -43.57 -2.57
N PRO A 137 -11.28 -42.74 -3.56
CA PRO A 137 -11.02 -43.08 -4.95
C PRO A 137 -10.30 -41.94 -5.69
N LYS A 138 -9.16 -42.22 -6.34
CA LYS A 138 -9.02 -42.53 -7.77
C LYS A 138 -9.38 -41.38 -8.72
N SER A 139 -8.31 -40.74 -9.19
CA SER A 139 -8.02 -40.31 -10.56
C SER A 139 -9.08 -40.63 -11.62
N VAL A 140 -9.58 -39.58 -12.27
CA VAL A 140 -10.13 -39.59 -13.64
C VAL A 140 -9.85 -38.22 -14.28
N GLU A 141 -8.76 -38.10 -15.04
CA GLU A 141 -8.76 -37.41 -16.35
C GLU A 141 -9.45 -38.35 -17.37
N PRO A 142 -9.88 -37.92 -18.58
CA PRO A 142 -9.45 -36.74 -19.35
C PRO A 142 -10.62 -35.99 -20.04
N ARG A 143 -10.32 -34.86 -20.71
CA ARG A 143 -10.75 -34.60 -22.12
C ARG A 143 -10.32 -33.23 -22.62
N LEU A 144 -9.48 -33.29 -23.66
CA LEU A 144 -9.29 -32.28 -24.69
C LEU A 144 -10.65 -31.81 -25.24
N SER A 145 -10.85 -30.50 -25.30
CA SER A 145 -11.78 -29.90 -26.26
C SER A 145 -11.11 -28.69 -26.90
N LYS A 146 -11.02 -28.79 -28.23
CA LYS A 146 -10.70 -27.74 -29.18
C LYS A 146 -11.80 -26.68 -29.12
N SER A 147 -11.42 -25.41 -29.11
CA SER A 147 -12.26 -24.34 -29.68
C SER A 147 -11.34 -23.30 -30.30
N ALA A 148 -11.26 -23.37 -31.62
CA ALA A 148 -10.94 -22.23 -32.46
C ALA A 148 -12.09 -21.23 -32.33
N ASP A 149 -11.78 -19.95 -32.20
CA ASP A 149 -12.53 -18.82 -32.74
C ASP A 149 -11.75 -17.54 -32.40
N GLY A 150 -11.10 -16.99 -33.42
CA GLY A 150 -10.43 -15.70 -33.33
C GLY A 150 -11.40 -14.56 -33.66
N PRO A 151 -11.17 -13.34 -33.14
CA PRO A 151 -11.74 -12.15 -33.72
C PRO A 151 -10.71 -11.44 -34.61
N THR A 152 -11.15 -11.23 -35.84
CA THR A 152 -10.62 -10.38 -36.91
C THR A 152 -10.31 -8.97 -36.40
N MET A 153 -9.06 -8.52 -36.57
CA MET A 153 -8.67 -7.11 -36.45
C MET A 153 -8.20 -6.63 -37.82
N ALA A 154 -8.83 -5.55 -38.30
CA ALA A 154 -8.47 -4.85 -39.53
C ALA A 154 -7.23 -3.96 -39.32
N PRO A 155 -6.48 -3.64 -40.39
CA PRO A 155 -5.12 -3.12 -40.29
C PRO A 155 -5.09 -1.60 -40.15
N ALA A 156 -4.11 -1.09 -39.40
CA ALA A 156 -3.72 0.31 -39.41
C ALA A 156 -2.34 0.42 -40.06
N ASP A 157 -2.28 1.25 -41.10
CA ASP A 157 -1.10 1.52 -41.93
C ASP A 157 0.02 2.26 -41.18
N THR A 158 1.21 1.71 -41.36
CA THR A 158 2.52 2.30 -41.66
C THR A 158 2.66 3.84 -41.67
N PHE A 159 3.58 4.38 -40.86
CA PHE A 159 4.60 5.36 -41.29
C PHE A 159 5.83 5.41 -40.34
N ILE A 160 6.94 4.94 -40.90
CA ILE A 160 8.38 5.30 -40.81
C ILE A 160 8.99 5.93 -39.53
N THR A 161 10.05 5.22 -39.13
CA THR A 161 11.26 5.49 -38.34
C THR A 161 12.03 6.80 -38.67
N THR A 162 12.51 7.48 -37.62
CA THR A 162 13.88 8.06 -37.60
C THR A 162 14.47 8.06 -36.19
N LEU A 163 15.72 7.60 -36.14
CA LEU A 163 16.72 7.55 -35.09
C LEU A 163 16.90 8.84 -34.26
N SER A 164 17.25 8.69 -32.97
CA SER A 164 18.59 9.07 -32.49
C SER A 164 18.88 8.49 -31.11
N GLU A 165 19.91 7.65 -31.08
CA GLU A 165 20.71 7.32 -29.90
C GLU A 165 21.44 8.58 -29.43
N THR A 166 21.58 8.75 -28.12
CA THR A 166 22.87 9.01 -27.46
C THR A 166 22.67 9.17 -25.96
N LYS A 167 23.70 8.78 -25.19
CA LYS A 167 23.92 9.11 -23.77
C LYS A 167 23.32 8.13 -22.74
N GLY A 168 23.82 6.90 -22.76
CA GLY A 168 23.61 5.94 -21.65
C GLY A 168 24.66 4.83 -21.52
N GLN A 169 25.61 4.71 -22.46
CA GLN A 169 26.55 3.59 -22.51
C GLN A 169 27.91 3.87 -21.83
N SER A 170 28.15 5.09 -21.36
CA SER A 170 29.44 5.52 -20.76
C SER A 170 29.67 5.03 -19.33
N ASP A 171 28.61 4.75 -18.57
CA ASP A 171 28.72 4.49 -17.13
C ASP A 171 28.84 3.00 -16.79
N ILE A 172 28.56 2.12 -17.76
CA ILE A 172 28.65 0.66 -17.59
C ILE A 172 30.08 0.17 -17.88
N ASP A 173 30.80 0.82 -18.80
CA ASP A 173 32.18 0.42 -19.15
C ASP A 173 33.20 0.81 -18.05
N GLN A 174 32.94 1.86 -17.26
CA GLN A 174 33.81 2.26 -16.14
C GLN A 174 33.74 1.29 -14.94
N LEU A 175 32.69 0.47 -14.83
CA LEU A 175 32.54 -0.54 -13.78
C LEU A 175 33.23 -1.88 -14.14
N SER A 176 33.48 -2.15 -15.41
CA SER A 176 34.24 -3.34 -15.85
C SER A 176 35.75 -3.17 -15.71
N GLU A 177 36.27 -1.95 -15.77
CA GLU A 177 37.73 -1.69 -15.73
C GLU A 177 38.32 -1.78 -14.31
N TRP A 178 37.48 -1.67 -13.27
CA TRP A 178 37.91 -1.74 -11.86
C TRP A 178 38.02 -3.16 -11.28
N LYS A 179 37.52 -4.18 -12.00
CA LYS A 179 37.67 -5.59 -11.58
C LYS A 179 39.01 -6.22 -12.00
N SER A 180 39.75 -5.58 -12.91
CA SER A 180 40.95 -6.18 -13.51
C SER A 180 42.28 -5.75 -12.87
N THR A 181 42.30 -4.81 -11.91
CA THR A 181 43.55 -4.25 -11.35
C THR A 181 43.91 -4.71 -9.93
N SER A 182 43.23 -5.72 -9.37
CA SER A 182 43.45 -6.14 -7.97
C SER A 182 44.11 -7.52 -7.79
N LEU A 183 44.75 -8.09 -8.82
CA LEU A 183 45.40 -9.40 -8.74
C LEU A 183 46.77 -9.35 -9.41
N ASP A 184 47.71 -8.64 -8.79
CA ASP A 184 49.13 -8.98 -8.87
C ASP A 184 49.92 -8.15 -7.84
N THR A 185 50.32 -8.81 -6.75
CA THR A 185 51.53 -8.50 -5.95
C THR A 185 51.65 -9.59 -4.89
N THR A 186 52.32 -10.68 -5.25
CA THR A 186 52.84 -11.67 -4.29
C THR A 186 54.14 -11.13 -3.71
N ASP A 187 54.06 -10.34 -2.64
CA ASP A 187 55.21 -10.10 -1.76
C ASP A 187 54.89 -10.66 -0.38
N GLY A 188 55.64 -11.70 -0.02
CA GLY A 188 55.52 -12.48 1.20
C GLY A 188 55.92 -11.68 2.44
N THR A 189 54.98 -10.92 2.98
CA THR A 189 54.94 -10.58 4.41
C THR A 189 53.51 -10.75 4.89
N GLY A 190 53.30 -11.74 5.76
CA GLY A 190 52.00 -12.13 6.30
C GLY A 190 51.43 -11.13 7.29
N VAL A 191 51.08 -9.93 6.81
CA VAL A 191 50.17 -9.01 7.49
C VAL A 191 48.86 -9.04 6.72
N THR A 192 47.79 -9.43 7.41
CA THR A 192 46.56 -9.91 6.80
C THR A 192 45.93 -8.86 5.88
N SER A 193 45.54 -9.27 4.67
CA SER A 193 44.85 -8.47 3.65
C SER A 193 43.61 -7.73 4.20
N VAL A 194 43.04 -8.24 5.29
CA VAL A 194 41.91 -7.66 6.01
C VAL A 194 42.25 -6.32 6.65
N ASP A 195 43.46 -6.13 7.19
CA ASP A 195 43.84 -4.88 7.86
C ASP A 195 44.05 -3.73 6.86
N LYS A 196 44.59 -4.02 5.68
CA LYS A 196 44.69 -3.05 4.58
C LYS A 196 43.31 -2.62 4.08
N ILE A 197 42.38 -3.57 3.93
CA ILE A 197 40.98 -3.26 3.56
C ILE A 197 40.31 -2.39 4.64
N ARG A 198 40.54 -2.69 5.92
CA ARG A 198 40.03 -1.90 7.05
C ARG A 198 40.61 -0.49 7.09
N GLN A 199 41.90 -0.34 6.77
CA GLN A 199 42.57 0.95 6.75
C GLN A 199 42.08 1.82 5.59
N VAL A 200 41.93 1.25 4.39
CA VAL A 200 41.37 1.95 3.23
C VAL A 200 39.91 2.35 3.47
N ALA A 201 39.12 1.49 4.13
CA ALA A 201 37.74 1.83 4.50
C ALA A 201 37.68 3.00 5.50
N LYS A 202 38.55 3.00 6.53
CA LYS A 202 38.64 4.11 7.51
C LYS A 202 39.08 5.42 6.84
N GLU A 203 40.04 5.36 5.93
CA GLU A 203 40.56 6.55 5.23
C GLU A 203 39.52 7.13 4.26
N LYS A 204 38.75 6.29 3.58
CA LYS A 204 37.60 6.72 2.75
C LYS A 204 36.48 7.33 3.59
N GLN A 205 36.19 6.75 4.76
CA GLN A 205 35.18 7.30 5.67
C GLN A 205 35.61 8.66 6.23
N ALA A 206 36.90 8.85 6.53
CA ALA A 206 37.47 10.14 6.92
C ALA A 206 37.36 11.20 5.79
N GLN A 207 37.69 10.84 4.55
CA GLN A 207 37.55 11.76 3.40
C GLN A 207 36.10 12.19 3.11
N ILE A 208 35.13 11.28 3.28
CA ILE A 208 33.70 11.60 3.15
C ILE A 208 33.27 12.57 4.26
N THR A 209 33.72 12.32 5.49
CA THR A 209 33.42 13.17 6.65
C THR A 209 34.00 14.57 6.47
N GLU A 210 35.24 14.68 5.99
CA GLU A 210 35.90 15.96 5.70
C GLU A 210 35.19 16.76 4.60
N ARG A 211 34.73 16.10 3.52
CA ARG A 211 33.90 16.76 2.48
C ARG A 211 32.56 17.24 3.00
N LEU A 212 31.93 16.52 3.93
CA LEU A 212 30.69 16.94 4.56
C LEU A 212 30.91 18.17 5.45
N TYR A 213 31.99 18.21 6.23
CA TYR A 213 32.33 19.39 7.04
C TYR A 213 32.69 20.62 6.19
N GLN A 214 33.44 20.44 5.10
CA GLN A 214 33.76 21.54 4.17
C GLN A 214 32.52 22.04 3.39
N GLY A 215 31.52 21.18 3.15
CA GLY A 215 30.25 21.54 2.53
C GLY A 215 29.28 22.30 3.44
N ILE A 216 29.44 22.20 4.77
CA ILE A 216 28.62 22.91 5.76
C ILE A 216 29.18 24.32 6.03
N ALA A 217 30.50 24.50 6.00
CA ALA A 217 31.16 25.77 6.28
C ALA A 217 30.91 26.89 5.24
N THR A 218 30.36 26.58 4.07
CA THR A 218 30.14 27.56 2.98
C THR A 218 28.70 28.08 2.87
N LYS A 219 27.81 27.72 3.80
CA LYS A 219 26.39 28.12 3.76
C LYS A 219 25.91 29.04 4.90
N GLU A 220 26.81 29.52 5.76
CA GLU A 220 26.43 30.40 6.90
C GLU A 220 26.37 31.91 6.59
N ASP A 221 26.64 32.36 5.37
CA ASP A 221 26.52 33.79 5.00
C ASP A 221 25.24 34.12 4.24
N ILE A 222 24.06 33.99 4.87
CA ILE A 222 22.85 34.72 4.43
C ILE A 222 22.09 35.28 5.65
N ASN A 223 22.57 36.45 6.09
CA ASN A 223 21.78 37.66 6.42
C ASN A 223 20.38 37.46 7.06
N ILE A 224 20.34 37.40 8.40
CA ILE A 224 19.12 37.63 9.20
C ILE A 224 19.17 39.06 9.73
N ASN A 225 18.46 39.98 9.07
CA ASN A 225 18.09 41.25 9.68
C ASN A 225 16.80 41.82 9.05
N LYS A 226 15.68 41.74 9.77
CA LYS A 226 14.75 42.86 10.07
C LYS A 226 13.37 42.39 10.60
N ASP A 227 13.10 42.87 11.81
CA ASP A 227 11.83 43.37 12.40
C ASP A 227 10.48 42.72 12.05
N PRO A 228 9.74 42.25 13.08
CA PRO A 228 8.31 41.98 12.99
C PRO A 228 7.52 43.06 13.75
N ASP A 229 7.25 44.20 13.13
CA ASP A 229 6.17 45.08 13.62
C ASP A 229 5.68 46.03 12.52
N LYS A 230 4.51 45.72 11.94
CA LYS A 230 3.55 46.70 11.40
C LYS A 230 2.24 46.02 11.00
N LYS A 231 1.29 46.09 11.94
CA LYS A 231 -0.14 46.03 11.70
C LYS A 231 -0.53 47.10 10.68
N ALA A 232 -1.19 46.72 9.59
CA ALA A 232 -1.98 47.65 8.79
C ALA A 232 -3.27 46.96 8.33
N LYS A 233 -4.38 47.43 8.92
CA LYS A 233 -5.75 47.25 8.45
C LYS A 233 -5.81 47.62 6.96
N LYS A 234 -6.32 46.73 6.11
CA LYS A 234 -6.81 47.09 4.78
C LYS A 234 -8.18 46.48 4.56
N THR A 235 -9.18 47.24 4.95
CA THR A 235 -10.56 47.19 4.44
C THR A 235 -10.48 47.37 2.93
N VAL A 236 -11.00 46.41 2.16
CA VAL A 236 -11.20 46.56 0.71
C VAL A 236 -12.69 46.49 0.47
N GLU A 237 -13.21 47.62 0.04
CA GLU A 237 -14.59 47.84 -0.38
C GLU A 237 -14.94 46.94 -1.58
N PHE A 238 -16.11 46.30 -1.48
CA PHE A 238 -16.81 45.70 -2.60
C PHE A 238 -17.24 46.82 -3.56
N LYS A 239 -16.77 46.75 -4.81
CA LYS A 239 -17.28 47.57 -5.90
C LYS A 239 -17.93 46.65 -6.92
N ASP A 240 -19.25 46.64 -6.89
CA ASP A 240 -20.11 46.12 -7.95
C ASP A 240 -19.85 46.91 -9.24
N THR A 241 -19.55 46.21 -10.32
CA THR A 241 -19.74 46.70 -11.68
C THR A 241 -20.31 45.59 -12.55
N SER A 242 -21.62 45.67 -12.73
CA SER A 242 -22.39 45.44 -13.95
C SER A 242 -21.63 44.89 -15.18
N GLU A 243 -22.12 43.75 -15.65
CA GLU A 243 -22.79 43.62 -16.97
C GLU A 243 -22.08 44.32 -18.15
N LYS A 244 -21.46 43.50 -19.00
CA LYS A 244 -21.31 43.78 -20.44
C LYS A 244 -21.06 42.49 -21.22
N ASP A 245 -22.01 42.18 -22.08
CA ASP A 245 -21.91 41.28 -23.22
C ASP A 245 -20.72 41.64 -24.11
N VAL A 246 -19.84 40.67 -24.42
CA VAL A 246 -18.96 40.72 -25.59
C VAL A 246 -18.69 39.30 -26.09
N ASP A 247 -19.26 39.05 -27.28
CA ASP A 247 -18.82 38.20 -28.39
C ASP A 247 -17.96 36.96 -28.16
N GLU A 248 -18.60 35.83 -28.49
CA GLU A 248 -17.99 34.69 -29.15
C GLU A 248 -17.11 35.14 -30.32
N THR A 249 -15.81 34.88 -30.24
CA THR A 249 -14.94 34.32 -31.29
C THR A 249 -13.48 34.62 -30.98
N ASN A 250 -12.75 33.66 -30.41
CA ASN A 250 -11.31 33.55 -30.68
C ASN A 250 -10.75 32.15 -30.36
N PRO A 251 -9.69 31.72 -31.08
CA PRO A 251 -9.35 30.34 -31.28
C PRO A 251 -8.53 29.78 -30.12
N ARG A 252 -8.75 28.49 -29.87
CA ARG A 252 -8.05 27.64 -28.92
C ARG A 252 -6.53 27.63 -29.21
N PRO A 253 -5.66 28.17 -28.34
CA PRO A 253 -4.23 27.95 -28.45
C PRO A 253 -3.93 26.58 -27.84
N GLY A 254 -3.93 25.57 -28.69
CA GLY A 254 -3.42 24.25 -28.36
C GLY A 254 -1.89 24.28 -28.28
N THR A 255 -1.34 24.81 -27.21
CA THR A 255 0.03 24.46 -26.80
C THR A 255 -0.09 23.24 -25.91
N SER A 256 -0.25 22.08 -26.53
CA SER A 256 0.01 20.80 -25.87
C SER A 256 1.44 20.86 -25.33
N LYS A 257 1.55 21.12 -24.02
CA LYS A 257 2.82 21.02 -23.29
C LYS A 257 3.46 19.71 -23.70
N SER A 258 4.70 19.80 -24.14
CA SER A 258 5.41 18.64 -24.62
C SER A 258 5.48 17.61 -23.49
N ARG A 259 5.58 16.33 -23.84
CA ARG A 259 5.77 15.28 -22.83
C ARG A 259 7.01 15.57 -21.96
N GLU A 260 8.01 16.25 -22.52
CA GLU A 260 9.19 16.77 -21.83
C GLU A 260 8.80 17.73 -20.69
N ASP A 261 7.96 18.73 -20.98
CA ASP A 261 7.55 19.75 -20.00
C ASP A 261 6.79 19.13 -18.81
N LEU A 262 6.01 18.06 -19.08
CA LEU A 262 5.32 17.32 -18.04
C LEU A 262 6.27 16.46 -17.19
N LEU A 263 7.34 15.93 -17.78
CA LEU A 263 8.37 15.18 -17.07
C LEU A 263 9.25 16.12 -16.22
N GLU A 264 9.61 17.29 -16.75
CA GLU A 264 10.39 18.30 -16.03
C GLU A 264 9.61 18.85 -14.82
N GLU A 265 8.32 19.13 -14.98
CA GLU A 265 7.45 19.54 -13.88
C GLU A 265 7.33 18.42 -12.82
N ARG A 266 7.24 17.15 -13.25
CA ARG A 266 7.22 16.01 -12.33
C ARG A 266 8.55 15.86 -11.58
N GLU A 267 9.68 16.06 -12.24
CA GLU A 267 11.00 16.01 -11.62
C GLU A 267 11.16 17.13 -10.60
N LYS A 268 10.71 18.35 -10.92
CA LYS A 268 10.69 19.48 -9.99
C LYS A 268 9.85 19.19 -8.75
N GLN A 269 8.69 18.56 -8.92
CA GLN A 269 7.85 18.13 -7.80
C GLN A 269 8.52 17.04 -6.95
N LEU A 270 9.24 16.09 -7.56
CA LEU A 270 9.98 15.07 -6.83
C LEU A 270 11.13 15.67 -6.03
N ARG A 271 11.90 16.59 -6.61
CA ARG A 271 12.97 17.32 -5.89
C ARG A 271 12.41 18.14 -4.72
N SER A 272 11.24 18.76 -4.88
CA SER A 272 10.56 19.47 -3.80
C SER A 272 10.08 18.54 -2.68
N LYS A 273 9.63 17.32 -3.01
CA LYS A 273 9.25 16.33 -1.99
C LYS A 273 10.47 15.75 -1.28
N GLU A 274 11.57 15.56 -2.01
CA GLU A 274 12.83 15.10 -1.42
C GLU A 274 13.39 16.10 -0.41
N SER A 275 13.34 17.41 -0.72
CA SER A 275 13.76 18.46 0.23
C SER A 275 12.85 18.52 1.46
N GLU A 276 11.53 18.35 1.30
CA GLU A 276 10.59 18.27 2.42
C GLU A 276 10.86 17.05 3.31
N LEU A 277 11.18 15.89 2.72
CA LEU A 277 11.53 14.69 3.48
C LEU A 277 12.85 14.85 4.25
N LYS A 278 13.88 15.45 3.64
CA LYS A 278 15.14 15.76 4.34
C LYS A 278 14.92 16.73 5.51
N GLN A 279 14.00 17.68 5.37
CA GLN A 279 13.65 18.56 6.48
C GLN A 279 12.94 17.81 7.62
N LYS A 280 12.00 16.90 7.29
CA LYS A 280 11.33 16.06 8.29
C LYS A 280 12.30 15.13 9.01
N GLU A 281 13.26 14.55 8.29
CA GLU A 281 14.32 13.72 8.85
C GLU A 281 15.19 14.52 9.84
N LYS A 282 15.56 15.76 9.48
CA LYS A 282 16.29 16.65 10.39
C LYS A 282 15.52 16.93 11.69
N VAL A 283 14.22 17.25 11.58
CA VAL A 283 13.36 17.50 12.76
C VAL A 283 13.21 16.23 13.61
N LEU A 284 13.16 15.05 12.99
CA LEU A 284 13.05 13.78 13.71
C LEU A 284 14.34 13.48 14.48
N ASN A 285 15.52 13.70 13.87
CA ASN A 285 16.81 13.56 14.53
C ASN A 285 16.98 14.55 15.70
N GLU A 286 16.53 15.81 15.56
CA GLU A 286 16.53 16.79 16.65
C GLU A 286 15.63 16.35 17.83
N ARG A 287 14.47 15.76 17.52
CA ARG A 287 13.57 15.20 18.54
C ARG A 287 14.18 13.99 19.24
N GLU A 288 14.86 13.11 18.51
CA GLU A 288 15.55 11.94 19.07
C GLU A 288 16.67 12.36 20.02
N MET A 289 17.49 13.34 19.63
CA MET A 289 18.51 13.94 20.51
C MET A 289 17.91 14.53 21.78
N THR A 290 16.79 15.26 21.67
CA THR A 290 16.08 15.83 22.84
C THR A 290 15.53 14.75 23.77
N LEU A 291 15.09 13.61 23.22
CA LEU A 291 14.60 12.49 24.02
C LEU A 291 15.74 11.80 24.77
N MET A 292 16.88 11.57 24.12
CA MET A 292 18.08 11.02 24.79
C MET A 292 18.56 11.93 25.93
N GLU A 293 18.55 13.24 25.75
CA GLU A 293 18.92 14.19 26.82
C GLU A 293 17.97 14.08 28.02
N LYS A 294 16.65 13.98 27.78
CA LYS A 294 15.66 13.79 28.85
C LYS A 294 15.82 12.46 29.57
N GLU A 295 16.15 11.39 28.86
CA GLU A 295 16.43 10.08 29.45
C GLU A 295 17.64 10.15 30.39
N GLN A 296 18.70 10.84 29.98
CA GLN A 296 19.88 11.07 30.82
C GLN A 296 19.55 11.92 32.07
N GLN A 297 18.70 12.95 31.93
CA GLN A 297 18.20 13.75 33.06
C GLN A 297 17.35 12.91 34.04
N LEU A 298 16.51 11.99 33.55
CA LEU A 298 15.74 11.10 34.41
C LEU A 298 16.65 10.14 35.18
N LEU A 299 17.66 9.57 34.51
CA LEU A 299 18.63 8.66 35.14
C LEU A 299 19.43 9.36 36.26
N THR A 300 19.85 10.60 36.05
CA THR A 300 20.53 11.39 37.09
C THR A 300 19.62 11.70 38.28
N ARG A 301 18.34 11.98 38.03
CA ARG A 301 17.34 12.18 39.10
C ARG A 301 17.06 10.91 39.88
N GLU A 302 16.96 9.77 39.20
CA GLU A 302 16.78 8.45 39.81
C GLU A 302 17.94 8.11 40.74
N ASN A 303 19.18 8.32 40.27
CA ASN A 303 20.38 8.14 41.11
C ASN A 303 20.38 9.07 42.33
N SER A 304 19.93 10.32 42.16
CA SER A 304 19.81 11.27 43.28
C SER A 304 18.77 10.84 44.30
N LEU A 305 17.63 10.31 43.85
CA LEU A 305 16.59 9.77 44.74
C LEU A 305 17.07 8.54 45.49
N ALA A 306 17.79 7.62 44.83
CA ALA A 306 18.38 6.47 45.48
C ALA A 306 19.36 6.88 46.59
N HIS A 307 20.19 7.92 46.37
CA HIS A 307 21.06 8.48 47.40
C HIS A 307 20.30 9.08 48.59
N MET A 308 19.18 9.77 48.32
CA MET A 308 18.32 10.29 49.39
C MET A 308 17.65 9.18 50.19
N GLU A 309 17.26 8.08 49.54
CA GLU A 309 16.63 6.93 50.19
C GLU A 309 17.61 6.20 51.11
N ILE A 310 18.87 6.05 50.68
CA ILE A 310 19.96 5.50 51.52
C ILE A 310 20.27 6.42 52.71
N SER A 311 20.12 7.73 52.53
CA SER A 311 20.43 8.74 53.55
C SER A 311 19.28 9.02 54.52
N ARG A 312 18.11 8.39 54.35
CA ARG A 312 17.02 8.52 55.32
C ARG A 312 17.40 7.78 56.60
N PRO A 313 17.42 8.44 57.77
CA PRO A 313 17.64 7.76 59.04
C PRO A 313 16.53 6.72 59.21
N THR A 314 16.93 5.46 59.35
CA THR A 314 16.01 4.35 59.58
C THR A 314 15.15 4.64 60.81
N THR A 315 13.88 4.21 60.76
CA THR A 315 12.89 4.41 61.83
C THR A 315 13.39 3.97 63.22
N ALA A 316 14.35 3.04 63.28
CA ALA A 316 15.03 2.63 64.50
C ALA A 316 15.85 3.76 65.17
N THR A 317 16.49 4.62 64.38
CA THR A 317 17.30 5.74 64.89
C THR A 317 16.42 6.84 65.49
N LEU A 318 15.24 7.05 64.91
CA LEU A 318 14.26 8.05 65.35
C LEU A 318 13.55 7.62 66.66
N THR A 319 13.33 6.32 66.85
CA THR A 319 12.79 5.78 68.10
C THR A 319 13.81 5.84 69.24
N PHE A 320 15.11 5.68 68.95
CA PHE A 320 16.16 5.72 69.96
C PHE A 320 16.34 7.13 70.56
N THR A 321 16.31 8.18 69.73
CA THR A 321 16.40 9.57 70.19
C THR A 321 15.18 9.96 71.05
N GLN A 322 13.97 9.56 70.66
CA GLN A 322 12.76 9.83 71.45
C GLN A 322 12.78 9.11 72.82
N THR A 323 13.30 7.90 72.90
CA THR A 323 13.42 7.19 74.20
C THR A 323 14.47 7.79 75.12
N SER A 324 15.53 8.38 74.57
CA SER A 324 16.57 9.08 75.35
C SER A 324 16.02 10.36 75.98
N GLU A 325 15.31 11.19 75.20
CA GLU A 325 14.70 12.44 75.68
C GLU A 325 13.65 12.19 76.78
N LEU A 326 12.87 11.11 76.67
CA LEU A 326 11.89 10.73 77.70
C LEU A 326 12.54 10.24 79.00
N MET A 327 13.74 9.64 78.95
CA MET A 327 14.49 9.26 80.15
C MET A 327 15.01 10.49 80.89
N ASP A 328 15.58 11.47 80.18
CA ASP A 328 16.08 12.72 80.78
C ASP A 328 14.97 13.50 81.50
N ILE A 329 13.79 13.62 80.89
CA ILE A 329 12.64 14.30 81.50
C ILE A 329 12.20 13.58 82.79
N ARG A 330 12.21 12.24 82.80
CA ARG A 330 11.81 11.45 83.97
C ARG A 330 12.79 11.62 85.13
N GLU A 331 14.07 11.80 84.83
CA GLU A 331 15.11 12.01 85.82
C GLU A 331 15.03 13.42 86.45
N GLN A 332 14.75 14.45 85.64
CA GLN A 332 14.48 15.81 86.12
C GLN A 332 13.28 15.88 87.07
N LEU A 333 12.19 15.16 86.78
CA LEU A 333 11.02 15.13 87.65
C LEU A 333 11.28 14.46 89.01
N LYS A 334 12.14 13.43 89.06
CA LYS A 334 12.56 12.81 90.33
C LYS A 334 13.38 13.78 91.18
N ALA A 335 14.28 14.54 90.56
CA ALA A 335 15.10 15.53 91.26
C ALA A 335 14.23 16.64 91.88
N LEU A 336 13.26 17.17 91.14
CA LEU A 336 12.32 18.19 91.63
C LEU A 336 11.46 17.70 92.80
N LYS A 337 10.98 16.45 92.73
CA LYS A 337 10.18 15.88 93.82
C LYS A 337 10.99 15.78 95.12
N LYS A 338 12.25 15.34 95.03
CA LYS A 338 13.14 15.21 96.18
C LYS A 338 13.50 16.57 96.79
N ALA A 339 13.72 17.59 95.96
CA ALA A 339 14.00 18.95 96.44
C ALA A 339 12.83 19.51 97.26
N ARG A 340 11.59 19.26 96.83
CA ARG A 340 10.39 19.72 97.54
C ARG A 340 10.14 18.98 98.85
N GLU A 341 10.45 17.68 98.91
CA GLU A 341 10.39 16.91 100.16
C GLU A 341 11.39 17.45 101.20
N GLN A 342 12.59 17.87 100.76
CA GLN A 342 13.60 18.48 101.64
C GLN A 342 13.21 19.88 102.13
N GLU A 343 12.53 20.68 101.30
CA GLU A 343 12.02 21.99 101.68
C GLU A 343 10.96 21.87 102.79
N ILE A 344 10.04 20.91 102.66
CA ILE A 344 9.00 20.63 103.67
C ILE A 344 9.61 20.18 105.00
N GLU A 345 10.66 19.34 104.98
CA GLU A 345 11.36 18.93 106.21
C GLU A 345 12.11 20.09 106.89
N SER A 346 12.60 21.06 106.13
CA SER A 346 13.26 22.26 106.66
C SER A 346 12.28 23.26 107.28
N GLU A 347 11.07 23.37 106.74
CA GLU A 347 10.00 24.21 107.31
C GLU A 347 9.47 23.60 108.61
N HIS A 348 9.35 22.28 108.68
CA HIS A 348 8.80 21.58 109.85
C HIS A 348 9.73 21.59 111.09
N THR A 349 11.03 21.82 110.88
CA THR A 349 12.04 21.91 111.96
C THR A 349 12.20 23.32 112.54
N THR A 350 11.69 24.35 111.85
CA THR A 350 11.82 25.76 112.26
C THR A 350 10.65 26.23 113.15
N TYR A 351 9.53 25.50 113.20
CA TYR A 351 8.30 25.94 113.90
C TYR A 351 8.16 25.46 115.36
N CYS A 352 9.17 24.78 115.94
CA CYS A 352 9.04 24.13 117.27
C CYS A 352 9.77 24.81 118.43
N ASN A 353 10.14 26.10 118.36
CA ASN A 353 10.71 26.82 119.50
C ASN A 353 10.25 28.29 119.58
N THR A 354 9.06 28.53 120.14
CA THR A 354 8.70 29.83 120.73
C THR A 354 8.00 29.61 122.08
N PRO A 355 8.37 30.34 123.16
CA PRO A 355 7.78 30.15 124.48
C PRO A 355 6.38 30.76 124.58
N LYS A 356 5.52 30.04 125.31
CA LYS A 356 4.26 30.51 125.87
C LYS A 356 4.48 31.73 126.75
N ASP A 357 3.69 32.78 126.56
CA ASP A 357 2.97 33.54 127.60
C ASP A 357 2.45 34.85 127.01
N GLU A 358 1.12 35.07 127.03
CA GLU A 358 0.51 36.34 127.44
C GLU A 358 -1.03 36.25 127.42
N TYR A 359 -1.63 36.90 128.42
CA TYR A 359 -3.04 36.84 128.78
C TYR A 359 -3.93 37.52 127.73
N VAL A 360 -4.80 36.72 127.11
CA VAL A 360 -5.88 37.15 126.22
C VAL A 360 -7.03 37.73 127.06
N THR A 361 -7.44 38.96 126.77
CA THR A 361 -8.46 39.72 127.52
C THR A 361 -9.86 39.52 126.88
N VAL A 362 -10.92 39.83 127.61
CA VAL A 362 -12.33 39.51 127.26
C VAL A 362 -12.83 40.11 125.92
N MET A 363 -12.14 41.12 125.34
CA MET A 363 -12.39 41.62 123.98
C MET A 363 -12.00 40.61 122.89
N ASP A 364 -10.96 39.82 123.14
CA ASP A 364 -10.42 38.86 122.19
C ASP A 364 -11.35 37.64 122.03
N PHE A 365 -12.16 37.32 123.05
CA PHE A 365 -13.12 36.19 122.96
C PHE A 365 -14.24 36.43 121.94
N LYS A 366 -14.71 37.68 121.76
CA LYS A 366 -15.72 38.01 120.74
C LYS A 366 -15.14 37.97 119.32
N ILE A 367 -13.91 38.44 119.16
CA ILE A 367 -13.16 38.36 117.89
C ILE A 367 -12.97 36.89 117.53
N VAL A 368 -12.51 36.07 118.48
CA VAL A 368 -12.37 34.62 118.30
C VAL A 368 -13.72 33.96 117.97
N GLN A 369 -14.84 34.36 118.59
CA GLN A 369 -16.16 33.81 118.22
C GLN A 369 -16.60 34.19 116.79
N GLN A 370 -16.29 35.41 116.35
CA GLN A 370 -16.60 35.85 114.98
C GLN A 370 -15.70 35.14 113.97
N GLU A 371 -14.39 35.04 114.22
CA GLU A 371 -13.46 34.25 113.41
C GLU A 371 -13.89 32.78 113.33
N ILE A 372 -14.38 32.19 114.43
CA ILE A 372 -14.94 30.83 114.41
C ILE A 372 -16.19 30.74 113.52
N ALA A 373 -17.02 31.79 113.46
CA ALA A 373 -18.21 31.80 112.61
C ALA A 373 -17.83 31.93 111.13
N GLU A 374 -16.89 32.83 110.81
CA GLU A 374 -16.35 33.02 109.45
C GLU A 374 -15.65 31.73 108.97
N LEU A 375 -14.79 31.12 109.80
CA LEU A 375 -14.16 29.83 109.49
C LEU A 375 -15.18 28.70 109.28
N LYS A 376 -16.31 28.69 110.00
CA LYS A 376 -17.37 27.71 109.77
C LYS A 376 -18.03 27.92 108.41
N GLN A 377 -18.24 29.17 108.01
CA GLN A 377 -18.76 29.50 106.69
C GLN A 377 -17.79 29.06 105.60
N ASP A 378 -16.51 29.42 105.71
CA ASP A 378 -15.47 29.00 104.76
C ASP A 378 -15.39 27.47 104.64
N ILE A 379 -15.44 26.76 105.78
CA ILE A 379 -15.46 25.28 105.78
C ILE A 379 -16.70 24.72 105.08
N THR A 380 -17.85 25.40 105.15
CA THR A 380 -19.06 24.97 104.45
C THR A 380 -18.95 25.23 102.95
N GLU A 381 -18.48 26.40 102.55
CA GLU A 381 -18.22 26.75 101.15
C GLU A 381 -17.18 25.81 100.52
N ASP A 382 -16.07 25.52 101.22
CA ASP A 382 -15.06 24.56 100.79
C ASP A 382 -15.62 23.14 100.64
N ARG A 383 -16.55 22.75 101.54
CA ARG A 383 -17.20 21.44 101.47
C ARG A 383 -18.12 21.34 100.25
N GLU A 384 -18.85 22.41 99.93
CA GLU A 384 -19.68 22.50 98.73
C GLU A 384 -18.81 22.49 97.46
N ALA A 385 -17.75 23.30 97.42
CA ALA A 385 -16.80 23.33 96.31
C ALA A 385 -16.16 21.95 96.10
N LYS A 386 -15.79 21.25 97.18
CA LYS A 386 -15.28 19.88 97.13
C LYS A 386 -16.30 18.91 96.53
N GLN A 387 -17.59 19.01 96.87
CA GLN A 387 -18.63 18.18 96.29
C GLN A 387 -18.80 18.45 94.78
N VAL A 388 -18.78 19.71 94.36
CA VAL A 388 -18.84 20.08 92.93
C VAL A 388 -17.63 19.53 92.15
N ILE A 389 -16.43 19.64 92.72
CA ILE A 389 -15.21 19.09 92.11
C ILE A 389 -15.31 17.56 92.03
N GLN A 390 -15.80 16.89 93.08
CA GLN A 390 -16.00 15.44 93.08
C GLN A 390 -16.97 15.00 91.99
N GLN A 391 -18.08 15.72 91.81
CA GLN A 391 -19.04 15.45 90.74
C GLN A 391 -18.39 15.64 89.36
N LYS A 392 -17.69 16.75 89.14
CA LYS A 392 -16.99 17.02 87.87
C LYS A 392 -15.94 15.96 87.55
N VAL A 393 -15.21 15.46 88.56
CA VAL A 393 -14.27 14.35 88.39
C VAL A 393 -14.98 13.07 87.96
N GLU A 394 -16.16 12.80 88.52
CA GLU A 394 -16.95 11.62 88.14
C GLU A 394 -17.50 11.75 86.71
N ASP A 395 -17.99 12.93 86.31
CA ASP A 395 -18.44 13.20 84.95
C ASP A 395 -17.28 13.03 83.94
N MET A 396 -16.09 13.57 84.25
CA MET A 396 -14.89 13.37 83.42
C MET A 396 -14.49 11.90 83.31
N LYS A 397 -14.60 11.10 84.38
CA LYS A 397 -14.35 9.65 84.30
C LYS A 397 -15.35 8.97 83.37
N GLN A 398 -16.62 9.34 83.42
CA GLN A 398 -17.63 8.80 82.51
C GLN A 398 -17.31 9.17 81.07
N GLU A 399 -16.93 10.42 80.79
CA GLU A 399 -16.50 10.86 79.47
C GLU A 399 -15.28 10.08 78.97
N ILE A 400 -14.24 9.92 79.80
CA ILE A 400 -13.05 9.11 79.47
C ILE A 400 -13.46 7.68 79.11
N ASN A 401 -14.36 7.06 79.88
CA ASN A 401 -14.85 5.71 79.58
C ASN A 401 -15.60 5.65 78.24
N THR A 402 -16.39 6.69 77.89
CA THR A 402 -17.06 6.75 76.58
C THR A 402 -16.07 6.94 75.42
N LEU A 403 -15.05 7.77 75.60
CA LEU A 403 -13.99 7.98 74.61
C LEU A 403 -13.17 6.71 74.40
N GLN A 404 -12.82 5.99 75.47
CA GLN A 404 -12.12 4.71 75.38
C GLN A 404 -12.90 3.68 74.56
N ARG A 405 -14.22 3.53 74.81
CA ARG A 405 -15.08 2.64 73.99
C ARG A 405 -15.14 3.08 72.53
N THR A 406 -15.17 4.39 72.27
CA THR A 406 -15.18 4.92 70.90
C THR A 406 -13.87 4.64 70.18
N ILE A 407 -12.72 4.80 70.85
CA ILE A 407 -11.40 4.45 70.32
C ILE A 407 -11.33 2.95 70.01
N GLU A 408 -11.82 2.08 70.89
CA GLU A 408 -11.84 0.64 70.67
C GLU A 408 -12.72 0.27 69.46
N LYS A 409 -13.90 0.87 69.34
CA LYS A 409 -14.78 0.70 68.17
C LYS A 409 -14.10 1.12 66.87
N LEU A 410 -13.47 2.29 66.84
CA LEU A 410 -12.77 2.79 65.64
C LEU A 410 -11.56 1.90 65.28
N ASN A 411 -10.85 1.37 66.28
CA ASN A 411 -9.76 0.42 66.03
C ASN A 411 -10.28 -0.88 65.42
N ASN A 412 -11.41 -1.40 65.89
CA ASN A 412 -12.04 -2.58 65.30
C ASN A 412 -12.56 -2.32 63.88
N GLU A 413 -13.14 -1.15 63.61
CA GLU A 413 -13.54 -0.76 62.24
C GLU A 413 -12.33 -0.64 61.31
N LYS A 414 -11.22 -0.08 61.80
CA LYS A 414 -9.95 0.02 61.06
C LYS A 414 -9.39 -1.36 60.72
N THR A 415 -9.39 -2.32 61.66
CA THR A 415 -8.88 -3.68 61.38
C THR A 415 -9.74 -4.42 60.36
N VAL A 416 -11.07 -4.30 60.45
CA VAL A 416 -12.00 -4.87 59.46
C VAL A 416 -11.77 -4.27 58.08
N ARG A 417 -11.62 -2.94 57.98
CA ARG A 417 -11.42 -2.26 56.69
C ARG A 417 -10.08 -2.60 56.07
N ASN A 418 -9.02 -2.73 56.86
CA ASN A 418 -7.71 -3.20 56.37
C ASN A 418 -7.81 -4.62 55.81
N ALA A 419 -8.48 -5.53 56.50
CA ALA A 419 -8.68 -6.89 56.01
C ALA A 419 -9.47 -6.95 54.69
N GLU A 420 -10.43 -6.03 54.50
CA GLU A 420 -11.17 -5.93 53.24
C GLU A 420 -10.32 -5.40 52.10
N ILE A 421 -9.51 -4.36 52.35
CA ILE A 421 -8.55 -3.83 51.38
C ILE A 421 -7.57 -4.95 50.94
N ASP A 422 -7.08 -5.76 51.87
CA ASP A 422 -6.18 -6.88 51.56
C ASP A 422 -6.85 -7.96 50.68
N ARG A 423 -8.15 -8.22 50.88
CA ARG A 423 -8.93 -9.11 50.01
C ARG A 423 -9.10 -8.52 48.61
N GLU A 424 -9.46 -7.24 48.51
CA GLU A 424 -9.60 -6.56 47.21
C GLU A 424 -8.29 -6.56 46.43
N ILE A 425 -7.17 -6.25 47.09
CA ILE A 425 -5.82 -6.31 46.51
C ILE A 425 -5.53 -7.73 46.01
N SER A 426 -5.88 -8.76 46.78
CA SER A 426 -5.66 -10.15 46.40
C SER A 426 -6.47 -10.55 45.16
N VAL A 427 -7.76 -10.14 45.09
CA VAL A 427 -8.62 -10.38 43.92
C VAL A 427 -8.10 -9.65 42.68
N LEU A 428 -7.66 -8.40 42.83
CA LEU A 428 -7.10 -7.62 41.71
C LEU A 428 -5.79 -8.23 41.20
N LYS A 429 -4.91 -8.73 42.08
CA LYS A 429 -3.69 -9.44 41.69
C LYS A 429 -3.99 -10.67 40.82
N VAL A 430 -4.98 -11.48 41.20
CA VAL A 430 -5.39 -12.68 40.42
C VAL A 430 -5.99 -12.28 39.07
N LYS A 431 -6.79 -11.20 39.01
CA LYS A 431 -7.33 -10.70 37.74
C LYS A 431 -6.23 -10.19 36.82
N LEU A 432 -5.22 -9.51 37.37
CA LEU A 432 -4.08 -9.00 36.62
C LEU A 432 -3.25 -10.14 36.03
N THR A 433 -2.89 -11.14 36.84
CA THR A 433 -2.11 -12.29 36.34
C THR A 433 -2.85 -13.07 35.26
N LYS A 434 -4.18 -13.24 35.40
CA LYS A 434 -4.99 -13.87 34.35
C LYS A 434 -5.01 -13.04 33.06
N ALA A 435 -5.15 -11.72 33.16
CA ALA A 435 -5.12 -10.86 31.98
C ALA A 435 -3.74 -10.88 31.28
N GLU A 436 -2.66 -10.96 32.05
CA GLU A 436 -1.30 -11.12 31.53
C GLU A 436 -1.13 -12.43 30.78
N THR A 437 -1.60 -13.56 31.33
CA THR A 437 -1.53 -14.86 30.66
C THR A 437 -2.37 -14.91 29.39
N ASP A 438 -3.60 -14.37 29.42
CA ASP A 438 -4.49 -14.33 28.25
C ASP A 438 -3.91 -13.47 27.12
N ARG A 439 -3.25 -12.37 27.49
CA ARG A 439 -2.52 -11.49 26.56
C ARG A 439 -1.33 -12.21 25.94
N ASP A 440 -0.52 -12.90 26.74
CA ASP A 440 0.67 -13.60 26.25
C ASP A 440 0.30 -14.79 25.34
N GLU A 441 -0.79 -15.52 25.64
CA GLU A 441 -1.35 -16.52 24.73
C GLU A 441 -1.80 -15.92 23.39
N SER A 442 -2.47 -14.76 23.43
CA SER A 442 -2.92 -14.05 22.23
C SER A 442 -1.74 -13.58 21.38
N ILE A 443 -0.69 -13.03 22.00
CA ILE A 443 0.57 -12.66 21.34
C ILE A 443 1.24 -13.90 20.72
N GLY A 444 1.23 -15.04 21.41
CA GLY A 444 1.76 -16.30 20.90
C GLY A 444 1.07 -16.77 19.62
N LYS A 445 -0.27 -16.74 19.60
CA LYS A 445 -1.07 -17.08 18.40
C LYS A 445 -0.76 -16.15 17.22
N LEU A 446 -0.72 -14.84 17.46
CA LEU A 446 -0.42 -13.85 16.43
C LEU A 446 1.01 -14.01 15.85
N ARG A 447 2.00 -14.33 16.69
CA ARG A 447 3.37 -14.62 16.21
C ARG A 447 3.43 -15.86 15.31
N MET A 448 2.68 -16.90 15.64
CA MET A 448 2.60 -18.12 14.83
C MET A 448 1.92 -17.84 13.47
N GLU A 449 0.83 -17.07 13.47
CA GLU A 449 0.15 -16.68 12.23
C GLU A 449 1.03 -15.79 11.35
N LEU A 450 1.75 -14.82 11.94
CA LEU A 450 2.71 -13.97 11.24
C LEU A 450 3.80 -14.82 10.56
N LYS A 451 4.40 -15.76 11.28
CA LYS A 451 5.43 -16.65 10.74
C LYS A 451 4.90 -17.51 9.58
N SER A 452 3.68 -18.04 9.70
CA SER A 452 3.02 -18.78 8.61
C SER A 452 2.81 -17.90 7.37
N LYS A 453 2.41 -16.64 7.55
CA LYS A 453 2.21 -15.68 6.46
C LYS A 453 3.52 -15.25 5.81
N GLU A 454 4.58 -15.11 6.57
CA GLU A 454 5.94 -14.86 6.05
C GLU A 454 6.42 -16.03 5.18
N GLU A 455 6.19 -17.27 5.59
CA GLU A 455 6.51 -18.46 4.78
C GLU A 455 5.69 -18.54 3.48
N GLU A 456 4.39 -18.21 3.53
CA GLU A 456 3.54 -18.09 2.33
C GLU A 456 4.06 -16.99 1.39
N SER A 457 4.42 -15.83 1.93
CA SER A 457 4.99 -14.71 1.16
C SER A 457 6.30 -15.09 0.47
N MET A 458 7.19 -15.80 1.16
CA MET A 458 8.44 -16.31 0.56
C MET A 458 8.18 -17.28 -0.61
N LYS A 459 7.19 -18.17 -0.49
CA LYS A 459 6.80 -19.08 -1.58
C LYS A 459 6.27 -18.32 -2.79
N VAL A 460 5.39 -17.34 -2.58
CA VAL A 460 4.85 -16.50 -3.65
C VAL A 460 5.96 -15.71 -4.34
N LYS A 461 6.91 -15.15 -3.59
CA LYS A 461 8.07 -14.44 -4.14
C LYS A 461 8.92 -15.35 -5.04
N ALA A 462 9.21 -16.58 -4.58
CA ALA A 462 9.96 -17.55 -5.38
C ALA A 462 9.22 -17.94 -6.67
N SER A 463 7.89 -18.15 -6.62
CA SER A 463 7.09 -18.40 -7.81
C SER A 463 7.08 -17.21 -8.78
N LEU A 464 7.01 -15.98 -8.27
CA LEU A 464 7.07 -14.77 -9.09
C LEU A 464 8.41 -14.65 -9.83
N GLU A 465 9.53 -14.91 -9.15
CA GLU A 465 10.86 -14.93 -9.77
C GLU A 465 10.96 -16.01 -10.86
N GLN A 466 10.33 -17.17 -10.67
CA GLN A 466 10.27 -18.22 -11.69
C GLN A 466 9.44 -17.77 -12.91
N PHE A 467 8.29 -17.14 -12.70
CA PHE A 467 7.46 -16.60 -13.79
C PHE A 467 8.18 -15.51 -14.58
N GLN A 468 8.93 -14.63 -13.90
CA GLN A 468 9.74 -13.61 -14.57
C GLN A 468 10.80 -14.25 -15.48
N LYS A 469 11.51 -15.28 -15.00
CA LYS A 469 12.47 -16.04 -15.82
C LYS A 469 11.81 -16.68 -17.05
N HIS A 470 10.62 -17.26 -16.88
CA HIS A 470 9.86 -17.83 -18.00
C HIS A 470 9.40 -16.75 -18.99
N SER A 471 8.92 -15.60 -18.53
CA SER A 471 8.53 -14.46 -19.39
C SER A 471 9.69 -14.00 -20.25
N SER A 472 10.86 -13.73 -19.65
CA SER A 472 12.05 -13.31 -20.39
C SER A 472 12.53 -14.37 -21.38
N SER A 473 12.34 -15.66 -21.08
CA SER A 473 12.65 -16.73 -22.03
C SER A 473 11.66 -16.76 -23.20
N LEU A 474 10.38 -16.51 -22.96
CA LEU A 474 9.36 -16.46 -24.01
C LEU A 474 9.56 -15.24 -24.91
N GLU A 475 9.85 -14.07 -24.33
CA GLU A 475 10.17 -12.85 -25.07
C GLU A 475 11.34 -13.08 -26.05
N LYS A 476 12.42 -13.73 -25.59
CA LYS A 476 13.54 -14.10 -26.47
C LYS A 476 13.11 -15.01 -27.61
N ARG A 477 12.24 -16.00 -27.35
CA ARG A 477 11.73 -16.91 -28.39
C ARG A 477 10.84 -16.19 -29.40
N VAL A 478 10.03 -15.22 -28.95
CA VAL A 478 9.20 -14.39 -29.84
C VAL A 478 10.08 -13.58 -30.79
N VAL A 479 11.13 -12.93 -30.29
CA VAL A 479 12.08 -12.17 -31.14
C VAL A 479 12.74 -13.06 -32.21
N VAL A 480 13.14 -14.28 -31.85
CA VAL A 480 13.70 -15.23 -32.82
C VAL A 480 12.68 -15.60 -33.89
N LEU A 481 11.45 -15.94 -33.49
CA LEU A 481 10.37 -16.29 -34.42
C LEU A 481 9.98 -15.11 -35.33
N GLU A 482 9.98 -13.88 -34.83
CA GLU A 482 9.74 -12.68 -35.62
C GLU A 482 10.85 -12.46 -36.65
N THR A 483 12.10 -12.72 -36.27
CA THR A 483 13.25 -12.64 -37.19
C THR A 483 13.17 -13.71 -38.28
N ASP A 484 12.86 -14.96 -37.91
CA ASP A 484 12.68 -16.05 -38.87
C ASP A 484 11.51 -15.79 -39.82
N LYS A 485 10.39 -15.25 -39.32
CA LYS A 485 9.25 -14.84 -40.13
C LYS A 485 9.66 -13.82 -41.20
N LEU A 486 10.38 -12.76 -40.83
CA LEU A 486 10.84 -11.74 -41.77
C LEU A 486 11.78 -12.33 -42.83
N LYS A 487 12.63 -13.27 -42.44
CA LYS A 487 13.51 -13.98 -43.38
C LYS A 487 12.68 -14.78 -44.40
N TYR A 488 11.69 -15.55 -43.96
CA TYR A 488 10.83 -16.31 -44.87
C TYR A 488 9.96 -15.41 -45.76
N GLU A 489 9.49 -14.27 -45.26
CA GLU A 489 8.77 -13.28 -46.09
C GLU A 489 9.67 -12.72 -47.20
N ALA A 490 10.95 -12.45 -46.91
CA ALA A 490 11.92 -12.02 -47.92
C ALA A 490 12.23 -13.10 -48.96
N GLU A 491 12.41 -14.35 -48.53
CA GLU A 491 12.59 -15.50 -49.43
C GLU A 491 11.37 -15.71 -50.34
N LEU A 492 10.15 -15.57 -49.80
CA LEU A 492 8.92 -15.66 -50.58
C LEU A 492 8.83 -14.58 -51.66
N GLN A 493 9.13 -13.32 -51.31
CA GLN A 493 9.18 -12.21 -52.28
C GLN A 493 10.22 -12.45 -53.39
N GLN A 494 11.35 -13.09 -53.06
CA GLN A 494 12.34 -13.47 -54.06
C GLN A 494 11.77 -14.53 -55.03
N TYR A 495 11.15 -15.59 -54.50
CA TYR A 495 10.54 -16.63 -55.33
C TYR A 495 9.39 -16.09 -56.21
N GLU A 496 8.57 -15.17 -55.70
CA GLU A 496 7.53 -14.51 -56.49
C GLU A 496 8.11 -13.74 -57.69
N LYS A 497 9.24 -13.03 -57.50
CA LYS A 497 9.96 -12.36 -58.58
C LYS A 497 10.53 -13.35 -59.59
N GLU A 498 11.15 -14.44 -59.13
CA GLU A 498 11.68 -15.49 -60.01
C GLU A 498 10.58 -16.13 -60.86
N VAL A 499 9.42 -16.44 -60.26
CA VAL A 499 8.24 -16.96 -60.99
C VAL A 499 7.70 -15.95 -62.00
N SER A 500 7.62 -14.65 -61.64
CA SER A 500 7.21 -13.59 -62.56
C SER A 500 8.13 -13.51 -63.78
N ASN A 501 9.45 -13.55 -63.56
CA ASN A 501 10.44 -13.54 -64.64
C ASN A 501 10.32 -14.78 -65.53
N LEU A 502 10.13 -15.97 -64.94
CA LEU A 502 9.93 -17.21 -65.68
C LEU A 502 8.65 -17.17 -66.54
N ARG A 503 7.56 -16.59 -66.02
CA ARG A 503 6.31 -16.39 -66.78
C ARG A 503 6.52 -15.46 -67.98
N GLN A 504 7.21 -14.34 -67.78
CA GLN A 504 7.53 -13.41 -68.88
C GLN A 504 8.41 -14.08 -69.94
N ASN A 505 9.44 -14.83 -69.54
CA ASN A 505 10.29 -15.58 -70.47
C ASN A 505 9.51 -16.65 -71.25
N LEU A 506 8.53 -17.28 -70.62
CA LEU A 506 7.65 -18.27 -71.26
C LEU A 506 6.75 -17.60 -72.30
N GLU A 507 6.16 -16.44 -71.97
CA GLU A 507 5.34 -15.64 -72.89
C GLU A 507 6.12 -15.22 -74.15
N VAL A 508 7.38 -14.77 -73.99
CA VAL A 508 8.27 -14.46 -75.13
C VAL A 508 8.51 -15.69 -76.00
N LYS A 509 8.77 -16.86 -75.40
CA LYS A 509 8.98 -18.11 -76.15
C LYS A 509 7.71 -18.60 -76.86
N GLU A 510 6.54 -18.38 -76.27
CA GLU A 510 5.25 -18.69 -76.92
C GLU A 510 5.03 -17.77 -78.13
N GLN A 511 5.42 -16.50 -78.04
CA GLN A 511 5.40 -15.58 -79.18
C GLN A 511 6.36 -16.03 -80.29
N ASP A 512 7.62 -16.36 -79.95
CA ASP A 512 8.60 -16.87 -80.91
C ASP A 512 8.09 -18.14 -81.64
N LEU A 513 7.41 -19.04 -80.92
CA LEU A 513 6.81 -20.25 -81.49
C LEU A 513 5.66 -19.92 -82.45
N ASN A 514 4.81 -18.95 -82.13
CA ASN A 514 3.75 -18.50 -83.04
C ASN A 514 4.34 -17.86 -84.30
N ASP A 515 5.37 -17.04 -84.17
CA ASP A 515 6.05 -16.41 -85.30
C ASP A 515 6.68 -17.49 -86.22
N LEU A 516 7.37 -18.48 -85.65
CA LEU A 516 7.91 -19.62 -86.39
C LEU A 516 6.81 -20.45 -87.07
N LYS A 517 5.65 -20.61 -86.43
CA LYS A 517 4.51 -21.31 -87.00
C LYS A 517 3.96 -20.55 -88.21
N ASN A 518 3.84 -19.23 -88.14
CA ASN A 518 3.40 -18.40 -89.27
C ASN A 518 4.38 -18.51 -90.45
N VAL A 519 5.69 -18.42 -90.18
CA VAL A 519 6.73 -18.62 -91.20
C VAL A 519 6.61 -20.01 -91.83
N LEU A 520 6.35 -21.05 -91.03
CA LEU A 520 6.14 -22.40 -91.56
C LEU A 520 4.91 -22.45 -92.49
N GLU A 521 3.78 -21.89 -92.08
CA GLU A 521 2.56 -21.82 -92.90
C GLU A 521 2.81 -21.07 -94.22
N GLU A 522 3.56 -19.95 -94.20
CA GLU A 522 3.98 -19.22 -95.40
C GLU A 522 4.86 -20.09 -96.32
N THR A 523 5.87 -20.76 -95.77
CA THR A 523 6.75 -21.65 -96.56
C THR A 523 6.01 -22.87 -97.13
N GLU A 524 5.00 -23.38 -96.43
CA GLU A 524 4.14 -24.46 -96.94
C GLU A 524 3.29 -23.97 -98.10
N SER A 525 2.73 -22.75 -98.03
CA SER A 525 2.02 -22.11 -99.15
C SER A 525 2.93 -21.89 -100.36
N GLU A 526 4.13 -21.34 -100.17
CA GLU A 526 5.10 -21.14 -101.27
C GLU A 526 5.49 -22.45 -101.95
N LYS A 527 5.63 -23.52 -101.16
CA LYS A 527 5.89 -24.87 -101.67
C LYS A 527 4.72 -25.39 -102.51
N GLU A 528 3.48 -25.18 -102.09
CA GLU A 528 2.28 -25.56 -102.85
C GLU A 528 2.22 -24.83 -104.19
N ASP A 529 2.50 -23.52 -104.21
CA ASP A 529 2.58 -22.71 -105.44
C ASP A 529 3.66 -23.25 -106.40
N LEU A 530 4.84 -23.61 -105.87
CA LEU A 530 5.92 -24.23 -106.64
C LEU A 530 5.52 -25.59 -107.22
N ILE A 531 4.78 -26.41 -106.47
CA ILE A 531 4.24 -27.69 -106.96
C ILE A 531 3.25 -27.44 -108.10
N GLU A 532 2.37 -26.44 -107.97
CA GLU A 532 1.42 -26.07 -109.02
C GLU A 532 2.14 -25.60 -110.29
N MET A 533 3.13 -24.71 -110.15
CA MET A 533 3.97 -24.26 -111.27
C MET A 533 4.69 -25.43 -111.96
N LEU A 534 5.25 -26.36 -111.18
CA LEU A 534 5.92 -27.55 -111.71
C LEU A 534 4.96 -28.46 -112.46
N ASN A 535 3.73 -28.63 -111.97
CA ASN A 535 2.69 -29.39 -112.67
C ASN A 535 2.26 -28.73 -113.98
N LYS A 536 2.10 -27.40 -114.01
CA LYS A 536 1.82 -26.63 -115.24
C LYS A 536 2.94 -26.82 -116.27
N LEU A 537 4.20 -26.60 -115.88
CA LEU A 537 5.35 -26.81 -116.75
C LEU A 537 5.44 -28.26 -117.27
N LYS A 538 5.11 -29.25 -116.43
CA LYS A 538 5.06 -30.66 -116.84
C LYS A 538 4.00 -30.91 -117.93
N HIS A 539 2.83 -30.28 -117.82
CA HIS A 539 1.78 -30.37 -118.85
C HIS A 539 2.23 -29.70 -120.15
N GLU A 540 2.81 -28.50 -120.08
CA GLU A 540 3.37 -27.81 -121.24
C GLU A 540 4.44 -28.66 -121.95
N ILE A 541 5.32 -29.33 -121.19
CA ILE A 541 6.32 -30.25 -121.75
C ILE A 541 5.65 -31.44 -122.45
N ASP A 542 4.60 -32.01 -121.87
CA ASP A 542 3.90 -33.16 -122.45
C ASP A 542 3.09 -32.77 -123.71
N ASP A 543 2.52 -31.56 -123.75
CA ASP A 543 1.92 -30.96 -124.94
C ASP A 543 2.97 -30.75 -126.03
N LEU A 544 4.11 -30.15 -125.71
CA LEU A 544 5.24 -29.96 -126.64
C LEU A 544 5.79 -31.31 -127.16
N LYS A 545 5.85 -32.34 -126.33
CA LYS A 545 6.22 -33.71 -126.77
C LYS A 545 5.18 -34.28 -127.74
N SER A 546 3.90 -34.04 -127.49
CA SER A 546 2.81 -34.50 -128.34
C SER A 546 2.81 -33.77 -129.68
N ASP A 547 3.02 -32.45 -129.68
CA ASP A 547 3.20 -31.64 -130.88
C ASP A 547 4.45 -32.06 -131.66
N LYS A 548 5.57 -32.33 -130.98
CA LYS A 548 6.77 -32.89 -131.62
C LYS A 548 6.46 -34.22 -132.31
N LYS A 549 5.76 -35.15 -131.64
CA LYS A 549 5.33 -36.43 -132.25
C LYS A 549 4.43 -36.18 -133.46
N ARG A 550 3.46 -35.26 -133.35
CA ARG A 550 2.55 -34.90 -134.45
C ARG A 550 3.33 -34.38 -135.65
N LEU A 551 4.24 -33.43 -135.43
CA LEU A 551 5.12 -32.89 -136.47
C LEU A 551 6.05 -33.96 -137.06
N GLU A 552 6.57 -34.89 -136.27
CA GLU A 552 7.35 -36.03 -136.78
C GLU A 552 6.50 -36.98 -137.64
N THR A 553 5.24 -37.25 -137.24
CA THR A 553 4.31 -38.03 -138.07
C THR A 553 3.93 -37.29 -139.34
N GLU A 554 3.67 -35.98 -139.26
CA GLU A 554 3.32 -35.12 -140.38
C GLU A 554 4.48 -35.05 -141.39
N LYS A 555 5.71 -34.85 -140.88
CA LYS A 555 6.96 -34.96 -141.64
C LYS A 555 7.09 -36.32 -142.32
N LYS A 556 6.82 -37.44 -141.63
CA LYS A 556 6.83 -38.78 -142.23
C LYS A 556 5.77 -38.93 -143.34
N THR A 557 4.55 -38.45 -143.14
CA THR A 557 3.49 -38.48 -144.18
C THR A 557 3.80 -37.58 -145.37
N LEU A 558 4.39 -36.39 -145.15
CA LEU A 558 4.82 -35.51 -146.23
C LEU A 558 5.98 -36.13 -147.03
N LEU A 559 6.96 -36.74 -146.34
CA LEU A 559 8.00 -37.53 -146.98
C LEU A 559 7.41 -38.71 -147.78
N ALA A 560 6.40 -39.40 -147.25
CA ALA A 560 5.70 -40.47 -147.96
C ALA A 560 4.89 -39.94 -149.17
N ARG A 561 4.30 -38.74 -149.10
CA ARG A 561 3.61 -38.07 -150.23
C ARG A 561 4.58 -37.60 -151.32
N CYS A 562 5.82 -37.25 -150.96
CA CYS A 562 6.87 -36.94 -151.93
C CYS A 562 7.45 -38.18 -152.62
N VAL A 563 7.14 -39.39 -152.15
CA VAL A 563 7.44 -40.64 -152.86
C VAL A 563 6.28 -40.97 -153.80
N LYS A 564 6.31 -40.37 -155.00
CA LYS A 564 5.59 -40.92 -156.16
C LYS A 564 6.28 -42.22 -156.61
N PRO A 565 5.52 -43.30 -156.87
CA PRO A 565 6.03 -44.52 -157.45
C PRO A 565 6.18 -44.42 -158.98
N GLN A 566 7.09 -45.25 -159.52
CA GLN A 566 7.41 -45.47 -160.93
C GLN A 566 8.21 -44.31 -161.58
N TRP A 567 9.42 -44.50 -162.09
CA TRP A 567 9.80 -45.51 -163.09
C TRP A 567 11.27 -45.98 -162.95
N SER A 568 11.43 -47.32 -162.95
CA SER A 568 12.41 -48.17 -163.66
C SER A 568 13.91 -47.87 -163.70
N GLY A 569 14.70 -48.90 -163.37
CA GLY A 569 16.04 -49.18 -163.95
C GLY A 569 17.07 -49.65 -162.92
N ALA A 570 17.10 -50.92 -162.52
CA ALA A 570 17.86 -52.02 -163.15
C ALA A 570 19.24 -52.26 -162.49
N GLY A 571 19.47 -53.51 -162.04
CA GLY A 571 20.80 -54.12 -162.07
C GLY A 571 21.34 -54.76 -160.79
N GLY A 572 21.11 -56.08 -160.65
CA GLY A 572 22.01 -57.06 -160.00
C GLY A 572 22.19 -56.95 -158.48
N SER A 573 22.43 -57.99 -157.70
CA SER A 573 22.88 -59.34 -157.98
C SER A 573 22.60 -60.20 -156.74
N ARG A 574 22.03 -61.38 -156.96
CA ARG A 574 22.34 -62.70 -156.36
C ARG A 574 23.36 -62.64 -155.20
N ARG A 575 23.19 -63.28 -154.04
CA ARG A 575 22.94 -64.73 -153.81
C ARG A 575 23.05 -65.01 -152.28
N PRO A 576 23.00 -66.25 -151.76
CA PRO A 576 21.93 -66.75 -150.90
C PRO A 576 22.42 -67.21 -149.51
N SER A 577 21.55 -67.94 -148.81
CA SER A 577 21.80 -68.75 -147.61
C SER A 577 23.18 -69.44 -147.55
N ILE A 578 23.67 -69.67 -146.33
CA ILE A 578 24.15 -70.98 -145.84
C ILE A 578 24.23 -70.91 -144.29
N ARG A 579 23.72 -71.97 -143.65
CA ARG A 579 23.99 -72.53 -142.31
C ARG A 579 23.99 -71.64 -141.07
#